data_AF-A0A1H9YMP2-F1
#
_entry.id   AF-A0A1H9YMP2-F1
#
_cell.length_a   1.000
_cell.length_b   1.000
_cell.length_c   1.000
_cell.angle_alpha   90.00
_cell.angle_beta   90.00
_cell.angle_gamma   90.00
#
_symmetry.space_group_name_H-M   'P 1'
#
loop_
_entity.id
_entity.type
_entity.pdbx_description
1 polymer ?
#
loop_
_entity_poly.entity_id
_entity_poly.type
_entity_poly.pdbx_seq_one_letter_code
_entity_poly.pdbx_strand_id
1 'polypeptide(L)'
;MNLDKDILHNLFEIEESIIQKVDDIEASLSETFEKIDAIKAFNQYKVINKMQEANLSDQHFNWTTGYGYNDIGRDKLEEIYAAVFGVEDAIVRPTIVNGTHALTLCLTGLLRSGDEMIAVTGKPYDTLNELIGISGNYPASFKNTNISYKQIDFLINGEIDFPAIEEKVSEKTKLVYIQRSTGYGFRKAVNIQTIKKIVDLVKAKNPGVICMVDNCYGEFLETKEPTEVGVDILAGSLIKNPGGGLALSGGYIVGKRHLIELISYKLTSPGIGKECGLTFGLNRSMFQGLFLAPHVVGEAIKGAVFCSKLFENEGYEVKPKYNEDRSDIIQAIKLEDEEKVLAFCKGVQAAAPVDAFVTPIPWDMPGYDNPVIMAAGAFIQGSSIELSADAPIKPPYIVYFQGGLTYEHSKLGALKALQNIKDLKRRK
;
A
#
# COMPACT_ATOMS: atom_id res chain seq x y z
N MET A 1 -36.25 1.55 -9.31
CA MET A 1 -36.40 0.23 -8.68
C MET A 1 -35.11 -0.01 -7.94
N ASN A 2 -35.13 0.10 -6.61
CA ASN A 2 -33.95 -0.01 -5.73
C ASN A 2 -33.59 -1.49 -5.54
N LEU A 3 -33.21 -2.15 -6.62
CA LEU A 3 -32.97 -3.60 -6.67
C LEU A 3 -31.93 -4.09 -5.65
N ASP A 4 -30.97 -3.24 -5.31
CA ASP A 4 -29.90 -3.52 -4.36
C ASP A 4 -30.31 -3.34 -2.89
N LYS A 5 -31.18 -2.37 -2.58
CA LYS A 5 -31.60 -2.05 -1.20
C LYS A 5 -32.35 -3.19 -0.51
N ASP A 6 -33.25 -3.85 -1.25
CA ASP A 6 -34.01 -4.99 -0.71
C ASP A 6 -33.06 -6.12 -0.33
N ILE A 7 -31.99 -6.34 -1.13
CA ILE A 7 -30.97 -7.35 -0.84
C ILE A 7 -30.13 -6.96 0.39
N LEU A 8 -29.74 -5.69 0.52
CA LEU A 8 -28.98 -5.20 1.69
C LEU A 8 -29.74 -5.44 3.00
N HIS A 9 -31.06 -5.25 3.00
CA HIS A 9 -31.87 -5.54 4.18
C HIS A 9 -32.08 -7.05 4.36
N ASN A 10 -32.60 -7.74 3.34
CA ASN A 10 -33.09 -9.12 3.47
C ASN A 10 -31.98 -10.16 3.61
N LEU A 11 -30.84 -9.97 2.91
CA LEU A 11 -29.74 -10.94 2.92
C LEU A 11 -28.61 -10.53 3.86
N PHE A 12 -28.42 -9.24 4.08
CA PHE A 12 -27.32 -8.72 4.88
C PHE A 12 -27.75 -8.07 6.19
N GLU A 13 -29.04 -8.07 6.53
CA GLU A 13 -29.58 -7.58 7.80
C GLU A 13 -29.15 -6.14 8.12
N ILE A 14 -28.96 -5.31 7.09
CA ILE A 14 -28.65 -3.89 7.26
C ILE A 14 -29.94 -3.14 7.51
N GLU A 15 -29.96 -2.28 8.52
CA GLU A 15 -31.14 -1.48 8.85
C GLU A 15 -31.54 -0.53 7.71
N GLU A 16 -32.85 -0.42 7.47
CA GLU A 16 -33.40 0.54 6.50
C GLU A 16 -32.92 1.97 6.75
N SER A 17 -32.73 2.36 8.02
CA SER A 17 -32.23 3.68 8.40
C SER A 17 -30.81 3.97 7.91
N ILE A 18 -29.97 2.94 7.73
CA ILE A 18 -28.64 3.04 7.13
C ILE A 18 -28.78 3.04 5.61
N ILE A 19 -29.57 2.11 5.06
CA ILE A 19 -29.79 1.94 3.62
C ILE A 19 -30.36 3.22 2.98
N GLN A 20 -31.28 3.92 3.65
CA GLN A 20 -31.88 5.16 3.16
C GLN A 20 -30.85 6.28 2.96
N LYS A 21 -29.72 6.27 3.69
CA LYS A 21 -28.66 7.28 3.55
C LYS A 21 -27.72 7.01 2.37
N VAL A 22 -27.76 5.81 1.78
CA VAL A 22 -26.79 5.40 0.75
C VAL A 22 -26.88 6.29 -0.48
N ASP A 23 -28.07 6.50 -1.03
CA ASP A 23 -28.27 7.32 -2.24
C ASP A 23 -27.84 8.77 -2.01
N ASP A 24 -28.17 9.35 -0.85
CA ASP A 24 -27.79 10.72 -0.50
C ASP A 24 -26.27 10.86 -0.39
N ILE A 25 -25.61 9.86 0.20
CA ILE A 25 -24.15 9.79 0.28
C ILE A 25 -23.58 9.70 -1.13
N GLU A 26 -23.96 8.71 -1.94
CA GLU A 26 -23.42 8.51 -3.29
C GLU A 26 -23.67 9.71 -4.20
N ALA A 27 -24.86 10.34 -4.14
CA ALA A 27 -25.16 11.57 -4.87
C ALA A 27 -24.18 12.70 -4.49
N SER A 28 -23.88 12.85 -3.20
CA SER A 28 -22.91 13.86 -2.72
C SER A 28 -21.46 13.55 -3.10
N LEU A 29 -21.15 12.31 -3.48
CA LEU A 29 -19.81 11.85 -3.85
C LEU A 29 -19.55 11.82 -5.37
N SER A 30 -20.55 12.15 -6.18
CA SER A 30 -20.49 12.13 -7.65
C SER A 30 -19.24 12.82 -8.22
N GLU A 31 -18.97 14.07 -7.85
CA GLU A 31 -17.79 14.81 -8.33
C GLU A 31 -16.48 14.15 -7.91
N THR A 32 -16.39 13.62 -6.68
CA THR A 32 -15.21 12.89 -6.21
C THR A 32 -15.02 11.59 -6.99
N PHE A 33 -16.10 10.86 -7.27
CA PHE A 33 -16.05 9.62 -8.03
C PHE A 33 -15.65 9.86 -9.49
N GLU A 34 -16.13 10.93 -10.10
CA GLU A 34 -15.72 11.35 -11.44
C GLU A 34 -14.21 11.65 -11.52
N LYS A 35 -13.64 12.33 -10.51
CA LYS A 35 -12.20 12.57 -10.42
C LYS A 35 -11.41 11.26 -10.29
N ILE A 36 -11.88 10.33 -9.46
CA ILE A 36 -11.26 9.00 -9.31
C ILE A 36 -11.33 8.24 -10.64
N ASP A 37 -12.47 8.28 -11.34
CA ASP A 37 -12.65 7.61 -12.62
C ASP A 37 -11.75 8.19 -13.73
N ALA A 38 -11.51 9.50 -13.72
CA ALA A 38 -10.57 10.15 -14.63
C ALA A 38 -9.12 9.66 -14.42
N ILE A 39 -8.67 9.56 -13.16
CA ILE A 39 -7.33 9.04 -12.81
C ILE A 39 -7.23 7.55 -13.16
N LYS A 40 -8.27 6.76 -12.83
CA LYS A 40 -8.40 5.34 -13.22
C LYS A 40 -8.23 5.17 -14.73
N ALA A 41 -8.97 5.94 -15.53
CA ALA A 41 -8.90 5.87 -16.99
C ALA A 41 -7.50 6.24 -17.51
N PHE A 42 -6.91 7.33 -17.00
CA PHE A 42 -5.54 7.73 -17.35
C PHE A 42 -4.54 6.59 -17.09
N ASN A 43 -4.56 6.03 -15.88
CA ASN A 43 -3.64 4.96 -15.49
C ASN A 43 -3.90 3.66 -16.26
N GLN A 44 -5.16 3.34 -16.58
CA GLN A 44 -5.48 2.20 -17.45
C GLN A 44 -4.87 2.35 -18.84
N TYR A 45 -4.99 3.53 -19.45
CA TYR A 45 -4.40 3.79 -20.77
C TYR A 45 -2.88 3.78 -20.72
N LYS A 46 -2.28 4.30 -19.64
CA LYS A 46 -0.82 4.20 -19.39
C LYS A 46 -0.37 2.73 -19.39
N VAL A 47 -1.02 1.87 -18.61
CA VAL A 47 -0.67 0.44 -18.52
C VAL A 47 -0.85 -0.27 -19.86
N ILE A 48 -1.98 -0.07 -20.54
CA ILE A 48 -2.24 -0.69 -21.86
C ILE A 48 -1.18 -0.26 -22.88
N ASN A 49 -0.88 1.04 -22.95
CA ASN A 49 0.15 1.55 -23.85
C ASN A 49 1.51 0.90 -23.57
N LYS A 50 1.91 0.75 -22.31
CA LYS A 50 3.20 0.11 -21.97
C LYS A 50 3.24 -1.38 -22.25
N MET A 51 2.13 -2.09 -22.07
CA MET A 51 2.02 -3.49 -22.49
C MET A 51 2.13 -3.65 -24.02
N GLN A 52 1.54 -2.73 -24.78
CA GLN A 52 1.61 -2.71 -26.24
C GLN A 52 3.01 -2.36 -26.76
N GLU A 53 3.65 -1.33 -26.20
CA GLU A 53 5.02 -0.93 -26.56
C GLU A 53 6.04 -2.05 -26.29
N ALA A 54 5.85 -2.80 -25.19
CA ALA A 54 6.67 -3.95 -24.86
C ALA A 54 6.36 -5.20 -25.72
N ASN A 55 5.36 -5.15 -26.61
CA ASN A 55 4.89 -6.28 -27.42
C ASN A 55 4.52 -7.52 -26.58
N LEU A 56 3.75 -7.31 -25.51
CA LEU A 56 3.27 -8.41 -24.68
C LEU A 56 2.41 -9.39 -25.50
N SER A 57 2.92 -10.61 -25.68
CA SER A 57 2.23 -11.74 -26.30
C SER A 57 1.95 -12.87 -25.32
N ASP A 58 1.11 -13.82 -25.73
CA ASP A 58 0.76 -15.02 -24.96
C ASP A 58 1.96 -15.94 -24.67
N GLN A 59 3.03 -15.85 -25.47
CA GLN A 59 4.28 -16.59 -25.24
C GLN A 59 4.94 -16.22 -23.90
N HIS A 60 4.74 -14.99 -23.42
CA HIS A 60 5.27 -14.51 -22.13
C HIS A 60 4.54 -15.11 -20.92
N PHE A 61 3.45 -15.84 -21.13
CA PHE A 61 2.71 -16.51 -20.06
C PHE A 61 3.21 -17.93 -19.77
N ASN A 62 4.18 -18.41 -20.54
CA ASN A 62 4.80 -19.71 -20.29
C ASN A 62 5.67 -19.67 -19.04
N TRP A 63 5.88 -20.85 -18.45
CA TRP A 63 6.72 -21.03 -17.26
C TRP A 63 8.05 -21.69 -17.61
N THR A 64 9.08 -21.34 -16.85
CA THR A 64 10.40 -21.97 -16.90
C THR A 64 10.61 -22.88 -15.69
N THR A 65 11.65 -23.72 -15.74
CA THR A 65 12.05 -24.62 -14.65
C THR A 65 13.55 -24.50 -14.35
N GLY A 66 14.02 -25.13 -13.28
CA GLY A 66 15.44 -25.12 -12.90
C GLY A 66 15.92 -23.73 -12.47
N TYR A 67 17.00 -23.24 -13.08
CA TYR A 67 17.58 -21.93 -12.75
C TYR A 67 16.72 -20.74 -13.18
N GLY A 68 15.88 -20.91 -14.21
CA GLY A 68 15.09 -19.83 -14.79
C GLY A 68 15.90 -18.85 -15.65
N TYR A 69 16.98 -19.29 -16.28
CA TYR A 69 17.68 -18.49 -17.29
C TYR A 69 16.80 -18.26 -18.52
N ASN A 70 16.93 -17.08 -19.14
CA ASN A 70 16.21 -16.68 -20.35
C ASN A 70 14.67 -16.82 -20.23
N ASP A 71 14.13 -16.54 -19.05
CA ASP A 71 12.68 -16.48 -18.84
C ASP A 71 12.12 -15.19 -19.48
N ILE A 72 11.68 -15.31 -20.74
CA ILE A 72 11.15 -14.17 -21.50
C ILE A 72 9.94 -13.52 -20.81
N GLY A 73 9.12 -14.29 -20.09
CA GLY A 73 7.92 -13.77 -19.45
C GLY A 73 8.25 -12.91 -18.24
N ARG A 74 9.21 -13.38 -17.45
CA ARG A 74 9.79 -12.67 -16.32
C ARG A 74 10.43 -11.35 -16.74
N ASP A 75 11.30 -11.41 -17.76
CA ASP A 75 12.04 -10.23 -18.21
C ASP A 75 11.09 -9.20 -18.84
N LYS A 76 10.06 -9.67 -19.56
CA LYS A 76 8.99 -8.82 -20.12
C LYS A 76 8.14 -8.15 -19.04
N LEU A 77 7.85 -8.85 -17.94
CA LEU A 77 7.11 -8.28 -16.81
C LEU A 77 7.88 -7.11 -16.19
N GLU A 78 9.19 -7.28 -16.00
CA GLU A 78 10.06 -6.24 -15.47
C GLU A 78 10.20 -5.05 -16.40
N GLU A 79 10.34 -5.28 -17.71
CA GLU A 79 10.33 -4.24 -18.73
C GLU A 79 9.05 -3.39 -18.65
N ILE A 80 7.88 -4.04 -18.56
CA ILE A 80 6.59 -3.35 -18.47
C ILE A 80 6.47 -2.57 -17.16
N TYR A 81 6.86 -3.14 -16.01
CA TYR A 81 6.85 -2.40 -14.75
C TYR A 81 7.79 -1.19 -14.82
N ALA A 82 9.01 -1.34 -15.32
CA ALA A 82 9.94 -0.23 -15.50
C ALA A 82 9.32 0.88 -16.36
N ALA A 83 8.68 0.51 -17.47
CA ALA A 83 8.01 1.46 -18.36
C ALA A 83 6.78 2.15 -17.73
N VAL A 84 5.95 1.42 -16.98
CA VAL A 84 4.76 1.97 -16.29
C VAL A 84 5.13 2.97 -15.22
N PHE A 85 6.22 2.71 -14.49
CA PHE A 85 6.75 3.60 -13.46
C PHE A 85 7.76 4.62 -14.00
N GLY A 86 8.02 4.65 -15.31
CA GLY A 86 8.89 5.66 -15.95
C GLY A 86 10.36 5.59 -15.55
N VAL A 87 10.90 4.38 -15.37
CA VAL A 87 12.29 4.14 -14.92
C VAL A 87 13.07 3.20 -15.83
N GLU A 88 14.34 2.99 -15.51
CA GLU A 88 15.31 2.31 -16.37
C GLU A 88 15.28 0.77 -16.26
N ASP A 89 14.91 0.24 -15.09
CA ASP A 89 14.90 -1.20 -14.80
C ASP A 89 13.99 -1.53 -13.60
N ALA A 90 13.69 -2.83 -13.44
CA ALA A 90 12.83 -3.36 -12.39
C ALA A 90 13.24 -4.76 -11.92
N ILE A 91 12.88 -5.09 -10.69
CA ILE A 91 12.78 -6.45 -10.16
C ILE A 91 11.31 -6.71 -9.82
N VAL A 92 10.69 -7.70 -10.46
CA VAL A 92 9.29 -8.08 -10.17
C VAL A 92 9.23 -9.60 -10.02
N ARG A 93 9.05 -10.08 -8.79
CA ARG A 93 9.30 -11.49 -8.48
C ARG A 93 8.30 -12.06 -7.48
N PRO A 94 7.79 -13.28 -7.71
CA PRO A 94 6.98 -13.99 -6.71
C PRO A 94 7.82 -14.50 -5.53
N THR A 95 9.14 -14.60 -5.69
CA THR A 95 10.07 -14.99 -4.60
C THR A 95 10.26 -13.89 -3.56
N ILE A 96 9.86 -12.65 -3.85
CA ILE A 96 9.85 -11.57 -2.86
C ILE A 96 8.61 -11.75 -1.98
N VAL A 97 8.79 -12.44 -0.84
CA VAL A 97 7.69 -12.92 0.02
C VAL A 97 6.66 -11.86 0.47
N ASN A 98 7.04 -10.58 0.61
CA ASN A 98 6.13 -9.48 0.93
C ASN A 98 6.79 -8.11 0.66
N GLY A 99 6.05 -7.02 0.88
CA GLY A 99 6.57 -5.65 0.73
C GLY A 99 7.76 -5.35 1.65
N THR A 100 7.76 -5.81 2.90
CA THR A 100 8.88 -5.63 3.83
C THR A 100 10.16 -6.29 3.31
N HIS A 101 10.06 -7.44 2.65
CA HIS A 101 11.19 -8.09 1.98
C HIS A 101 11.69 -7.25 0.80
N ALA A 102 10.79 -6.67 -0.01
CA ALA A 102 11.20 -5.76 -1.09
C ALA A 102 11.97 -4.54 -0.55
N LEU A 103 11.46 -3.91 0.51
CA LEU A 103 12.13 -2.78 1.19
C LEU A 103 13.48 -3.20 1.79
N THR A 104 13.54 -4.37 2.42
CA THR A 104 14.78 -4.93 2.99
C THR A 104 15.83 -5.20 1.91
N LEU A 105 15.44 -5.74 0.75
CA LEU A 105 16.33 -5.94 -0.39
C LEU A 105 16.89 -4.60 -0.89
N CYS A 106 16.05 -3.57 -1.02
CA CYS A 106 16.51 -2.23 -1.36
C CYS A 106 17.54 -1.71 -0.36
N LEU A 107 17.18 -1.65 0.93
CA LEU A 107 18.03 -1.03 1.93
C LEU A 107 19.36 -1.79 2.12
N THR A 108 19.32 -3.12 2.18
CA THR A 108 20.54 -3.94 2.36
C THR A 108 21.38 -4.08 1.08
N GLY A 109 20.79 -3.89 -0.10
CA GLY A 109 21.50 -3.86 -1.37
C GLY A 109 22.23 -2.54 -1.61
N LEU A 110 21.71 -1.44 -1.05
CA LEU A 110 22.19 -0.09 -1.32
C LEU A 110 23.06 0.49 -0.19
N LEU A 111 22.87 0.08 1.06
CA LEU A 111 23.63 0.56 2.22
C LEU A 111 24.77 -0.40 2.59
N ARG A 112 25.90 0.18 3.01
CA ARG A 112 27.12 -0.51 3.45
C ARG A 112 27.56 0.04 4.80
N SER A 113 28.43 -0.70 5.50
CA SER A 113 29.05 -0.23 6.74
C SER A 113 29.68 1.15 6.53
N GLY A 114 29.36 2.09 7.42
CA GLY A 114 29.75 3.50 7.37
C GLY A 114 28.72 4.43 6.74
N ASP A 115 27.71 3.91 6.04
CA ASP A 115 26.67 4.74 5.40
C ASP A 115 25.66 5.30 6.42
N GLU A 116 24.96 6.35 6.01
CA GLU A 116 23.87 6.98 6.75
C GLU A 116 22.56 6.93 5.97
N MET A 117 21.52 6.41 6.63
CA MET A 117 20.13 6.45 6.20
C MET A 117 19.36 7.48 7.04
N ILE A 118 18.57 8.33 6.38
CA ILE A 118 17.63 9.24 7.06
C ILE A 118 16.21 8.99 6.58
N ALA A 119 15.30 8.66 7.50
CA ALA A 119 13.86 8.66 7.22
C ALA A 119 13.29 10.07 7.44
N VAL A 120 12.67 10.64 6.39
CA VAL A 120 12.20 12.05 6.40
C VAL A 120 10.68 12.18 6.53
N THR A 121 10.00 11.06 6.73
CA THR A 121 8.55 10.97 6.90
C THR A 121 8.23 10.21 8.19
N GLY A 122 8.89 10.58 9.28
CA GLY A 122 8.79 9.91 10.58
C GLY A 122 9.40 8.51 10.60
N LYS A 123 9.06 7.75 11.64
CA LYS A 123 9.47 6.35 11.80
C LYS A 123 8.94 5.51 10.64
N PRO A 124 9.81 4.72 9.96
CA PRO A 124 9.35 3.72 9.00
C PRO A 124 8.38 2.72 9.63
N TYR A 125 7.68 1.98 8.78
CA TYR A 125 6.74 0.94 9.19
C TYR A 125 7.37 -0.06 10.17
N ASP A 126 6.60 -0.52 11.18
CA ASP A 126 7.14 -1.21 12.35
C ASP A 126 7.95 -2.46 12.01
N THR A 127 7.62 -3.17 10.93
CA THR A 127 8.36 -4.35 10.46
C THR A 127 9.81 -4.08 10.01
N LEU A 128 10.22 -2.82 9.90
CA LEU A 128 11.60 -2.43 9.62
C LEU A 128 12.39 -2.09 10.90
N ASN A 129 11.75 -2.05 12.07
CA ASN A 129 12.40 -1.67 13.32
C ASN A 129 13.58 -2.60 13.65
N GLU A 130 13.42 -3.91 13.47
CA GLU A 130 14.47 -4.91 13.72
C GLU A 130 15.61 -4.83 12.70
N LEU A 131 15.30 -4.55 11.42
CA LEU A 131 16.30 -4.33 10.37
C LEU A 131 17.16 -3.10 10.67
N ILE A 132 16.52 -2.00 11.08
CA ILE A 132 17.22 -0.75 11.41
C ILE A 132 17.98 -0.90 12.74
N GLY A 133 17.47 -1.71 13.67
CA GLY A 133 18.00 -1.85 15.03
C GLY A 133 17.42 -0.83 16.01
N ILE A 134 16.17 -0.39 15.76
CA ILE A 134 15.35 0.41 16.69
C ILE A 134 14.86 -0.48 17.84
N SER A 135 14.39 -1.69 17.51
CA SER A 135 13.96 -2.75 18.44
C SER A 135 14.82 -4.00 18.26
N GLY A 136 14.84 -4.85 19.29
CA GLY A 136 15.57 -6.11 19.28
C GLY A 136 17.10 -5.94 19.22
N ASN A 137 17.80 -7.06 19.04
CA ASN A 137 19.25 -7.08 18.87
C ASN A 137 19.67 -8.15 17.86
N TYR A 138 19.49 -7.86 16.58
CA TYR A 138 19.79 -8.78 15.48
C TYR A 138 21.19 -8.51 14.92
N PRO A 139 22.07 -9.52 14.76
CA PRO A 139 23.42 -9.33 14.25
C PRO A 139 23.50 -8.64 12.87
N ALA A 140 22.48 -8.85 12.03
CA ALA A 140 22.39 -8.28 10.69
C ALA A 140 21.68 -6.91 10.62
N SER A 141 21.31 -6.31 11.75
CA SER A 141 20.67 -4.99 11.78
C SER A 141 21.66 -3.87 11.44
N PHE A 142 21.16 -2.76 10.92
CA PHE A 142 21.97 -1.60 10.54
C PHE A 142 22.84 -1.09 11.68
N LYS A 143 22.26 -0.95 12.88
CA LYS A 143 23.01 -0.62 14.09
C LYS A 143 24.22 -1.54 14.33
N ASN A 144 24.05 -2.85 14.15
CA ASN A 144 25.11 -3.85 14.39
C ASN A 144 26.07 -4.04 13.20
N THR A 145 25.70 -3.58 12.00
CA THR A 145 26.57 -3.56 10.81
C THR A 145 27.15 -2.17 10.52
N ASN A 146 27.14 -1.27 11.50
CA ASN A 146 27.69 0.09 11.43
C ASN A 146 27.07 0.95 10.30
N ILE A 147 25.77 0.77 10.06
CA ILE A 147 24.96 1.68 9.24
C ILE A 147 24.21 2.60 10.20
N SER A 148 24.38 3.91 10.04
CA SER A 148 23.74 4.91 10.90
C SER A 148 22.33 5.25 10.42
N TYR A 149 21.42 5.44 11.36
CA TYR A 149 20.03 5.79 11.11
C TYR A 149 19.66 7.10 11.81
N LYS A 150 18.96 7.99 11.08
CA LYS A 150 18.30 9.17 11.64
C LYS A 150 16.84 9.21 11.19
N GLN A 151 16.05 9.95 11.95
CA GLN A 151 14.64 10.15 11.71
C GLN A 151 14.28 11.63 11.83
N ILE A 152 13.32 12.05 11.02
CA ILE A 152 12.68 13.36 11.09
C ILE A 152 11.18 13.11 11.18
N ASP A 153 10.60 13.44 12.33
CA ASP A 153 9.18 13.29 12.56
C ASP A 153 8.37 14.34 11.80
N PHE A 154 7.10 14.03 11.58
CA PHE A 154 6.16 15.04 11.12
C PHE A 154 6.01 16.14 12.17
N LEU A 155 5.66 17.33 11.71
CA LEU A 155 5.16 18.40 12.58
C LEU A 155 3.89 17.92 13.31
N ILE A 156 3.54 18.58 14.42
CA ILE A 156 2.36 18.23 15.24
C ILE A 156 1.06 18.26 14.41
N ASN A 157 0.99 19.11 13.39
CA ASN A 157 -0.15 19.20 12.47
C ASN A 157 -0.19 18.08 11.40
N GLY A 158 0.80 17.18 11.39
CA GLY A 158 0.93 16.07 10.44
C GLY A 158 1.63 16.42 9.12
N GLU A 159 2.18 17.64 8.99
CA GLU A 159 2.94 18.07 7.81
C GLU A 159 4.41 17.69 7.89
N ILE A 160 5.09 17.73 6.73
CA ILE A 160 6.54 17.45 6.64
C ILE A 160 7.33 18.62 7.22
N ASP A 161 8.31 18.30 8.08
CA ASP A 161 9.25 19.27 8.64
C ASP A 161 10.41 19.55 7.65
N PHE A 162 10.13 20.36 6.64
CA PHE A 162 11.13 20.78 5.64
C PHE A 162 12.37 21.46 6.25
N PRO A 163 12.24 22.37 7.24
CA PRO A 163 13.41 22.93 7.93
C PRO A 163 14.31 21.88 8.56
N ALA A 164 13.75 20.85 9.22
CA ALA A 164 14.56 19.77 9.79
C ALA A 164 15.22 18.89 8.72
N ILE A 165 14.55 18.64 7.58
CA ILE A 165 15.16 17.95 6.42
C ILE A 165 16.35 18.76 5.91
N GLU A 166 16.15 20.07 5.73
CA GLU A 166 17.20 20.98 5.30
C GLU A 166 18.35 21.01 6.31
N GLU A 167 18.12 20.94 7.62
CA GLU A 167 19.21 20.91 8.59
C GLU A 167 19.99 19.58 8.57
N LYS A 168 19.28 18.45 8.63
CA LYS A 168 19.86 17.14 8.97
C LYS A 168 20.42 16.36 7.78
N VAL A 169 19.91 16.60 6.56
CA VAL A 169 20.45 15.96 5.35
C VAL A 169 21.77 16.63 4.97
N SER A 170 22.80 15.82 4.72
CA SER A 170 24.15 16.30 4.40
C SER A 170 24.82 15.45 3.32
N GLU A 171 26.04 15.82 2.94
CA GLU A 171 26.87 15.01 2.01
C GLU A 171 27.18 13.61 2.55
N LYS A 172 27.10 13.40 3.88
CA LYS A 172 27.27 12.06 4.50
C LYS A 172 26.05 11.16 4.31
N THR A 173 24.88 11.75 4.06
CA THR A 173 23.63 11.00 3.92
C THR A 173 23.66 10.21 2.61
N LYS A 174 23.70 8.89 2.72
CA LYS A 174 23.72 7.99 1.55
C LYS A 174 22.33 7.77 0.98
N LEU A 175 21.33 7.62 1.85
CA LEU A 175 19.96 7.31 1.47
C LEU A 175 18.95 8.13 2.28
N VAL A 176 18.00 8.74 1.57
CA VAL A 176 16.80 9.36 2.13
C VAL A 176 15.62 8.42 1.88
N TYR A 177 14.98 8.00 2.97
CA TYR A 177 13.82 7.12 2.96
C TYR A 177 12.53 7.90 3.17
N ILE A 178 11.56 7.67 2.29
CA ILE A 178 10.26 8.33 2.29
C ILE A 178 9.19 7.23 2.29
N GLN A 179 8.31 7.24 3.29
CA GLN A 179 7.12 6.41 3.30
C GLN A 179 5.93 7.21 2.80
N ARG A 180 5.33 6.77 1.68
CA ARG A 180 4.20 7.47 1.06
C ARG A 180 2.93 7.34 1.91
N SER A 181 2.55 6.10 2.24
CA SER A 181 1.34 5.80 3.00
C SER A 181 1.43 6.26 4.46
N THR A 182 0.26 6.49 5.07
CA THR A 182 0.15 6.88 6.48
C THR A 182 0.62 5.81 7.45
N GLY A 183 0.54 4.53 7.07
CA GLY A 183 0.56 3.43 8.02
C GLY A 183 -0.49 3.64 9.11
N TYR A 184 -0.15 3.32 10.36
CA TYR A 184 -1.02 3.53 11.53
C TYR A 184 -0.99 4.96 12.10
N GLY A 185 -0.68 5.98 11.28
CA GLY A 185 -0.72 7.37 11.67
C GLY A 185 -2.07 8.03 11.37
N PHE A 186 -2.57 8.87 12.28
CA PHE A 186 -3.78 9.68 12.06
C PHE A 186 -3.48 11.00 11.33
N ARG A 187 -2.90 10.90 10.12
CA ARG A 187 -2.50 12.03 9.27
C ARG A 187 -2.89 11.76 7.81
N LYS A 188 -2.63 12.71 6.90
CA LYS A 188 -2.74 12.46 5.46
C LYS A 188 -1.52 11.70 4.94
N ALA A 189 -1.71 10.88 3.92
CA ALA A 189 -0.64 10.28 3.15
C ALA A 189 0.19 11.36 2.43
N VAL A 190 1.46 11.08 2.14
CA VAL A 190 2.36 12.04 1.47
C VAL A 190 2.07 12.00 -0.03
N ASN A 191 1.53 13.09 -0.60
CA ASN A 191 1.22 13.15 -2.03
C ASN A 191 2.46 13.35 -2.92
N ILE A 192 2.32 13.08 -4.22
CA ILE A 192 3.42 13.19 -5.19
C ILE A 192 4.06 14.59 -5.18
N GLN A 193 3.26 15.65 -5.03
CA GLN A 193 3.79 17.01 -4.99
C GLN A 193 4.68 17.26 -3.76
N THR A 194 4.34 16.68 -2.61
CA THR A 194 5.16 16.77 -1.40
C THR A 194 6.42 15.93 -1.54
N ILE A 195 6.33 14.72 -2.12
CA ILE A 195 7.51 13.90 -2.44
C ILE A 195 8.46 14.66 -3.36
N LYS A 196 7.94 15.33 -4.41
CA LYS A 196 8.74 16.16 -5.30
C LYS A 196 9.52 17.23 -4.53
N LYS A 197 8.86 17.97 -3.64
CA LYS A 197 9.52 18.99 -2.81
C LYS A 197 10.64 18.41 -1.95
N ILE A 198 10.42 17.24 -1.36
CA ILE A 198 11.45 16.54 -0.57
C ILE A 198 12.63 16.19 -1.47
N VAL A 199 12.38 15.57 -2.63
CA VAL A 199 13.43 15.17 -3.59
C VAL A 199 14.23 16.38 -4.07
N ASP A 200 13.56 17.45 -4.51
CA ASP A 200 14.21 18.67 -4.97
C ASP A 200 15.14 19.25 -3.89
N LEU A 201 14.67 19.32 -2.64
CA LEU A 201 15.43 19.83 -1.51
C LEU A 201 16.68 18.99 -1.21
N VAL A 202 16.52 17.66 -1.08
CA VAL A 202 17.65 16.79 -0.70
C VAL A 202 18.67 16.66 -1.83
N LYS A 203 18.23 16.66 -3.09
CA LYS A 203 19.11 16.61 -4.26
C LYS A 203 19.86 17.92 -4.48
N ALA A 204 19.26 19.06 -4.16
CA ALA A 204 19.96 20.35 -4.19
C ALA A 204 21.13 20.39 -3.19
N LYS A 205 20.98 19.73 -2.04
CA LYS A 205 22.02 19.61 -1.01
C LYS A 205 23.08 18.55 -1.31
N ASN A 206 22.64 17.39 -1.78
CA ASN A 206 23.50 16.27 -2.11
C ASN A 206 23.01 15.60 -3.39
N PRO A 207 23.54 15.96 -4.57
CA PRO A 207 23.11 15.37 -5.84
C PRO A 207 23.27 13.84 -5.91
N GLY A 208 24.18 13.28 -5.10
CA GLY A 208 24.48 11.85 -5.04
C GLY A 208 23.65 11.05 -4.02
N VAL A 209 22.80 11.69 -3.22
CA VAL A 209 21.93 10.99 -2.25
C VAL A 209 20.94 10.10 -2.99
N ILE A 210 20.67 8.90 -2.50
CA ILE A 210 19.64 8.02 -3.06
C ILE A 210 18.30 8.37 -2.41
N CYS A 211 17.31 8.79 -3.20
CA CYS A 211 15.93 8.95 -2.75
C CYS A 211 15.18 7.63 -2.97
N MET A 212 14.79 6.96 -1.89
CA MET A 212 13.99 5.75 -1.91
C MET A 212 12.59 6.03 -1.37
N VAL A 213 11.56 5.58 -2.08
CA VAL A 213 10.17 5.62 -1.61
C VAL A 213 9.63 4.20 -1.38
N ASP A 214 9.09 3.97 -0.18
CA ASP A 214 8.10 2.90 0.05
C ASP A 214 6.76 3.36 -0.50
N ASN A 215 6.34 2.73 -1.61
CA ASN A 215 5.15 3.13 -2.36
C ASN A 215 3.93 2.28 -2.04
N CYS A 216 4.02 1.38 -1.06
CA CYS A 216 2.91 0.53 -0.69
C CYS A 216 1.62 1.36 -0.53
N TYR A 217 0.55 0.89 -1.19
CA TYR A 217 -0.78 1.51 -1.21
C TYR A 217 -0.92 2.76 -2.09
N GLY A 218 0.18 3.31 -2.62
CA GLY A 218 0.20 4.54 -3.42
C GLY A 218 0.18 4.31 -4.93
N GLU A 219 0.31 3.08 -5.39
CA GLU A 219 0.31 2.76 -6.82
C GLU A 219 -1.04 3.09 -7.48
N PHE A 220 -1.00 3.84 -8.58
CA PHE A 220 -2.13 4.26 -9.41
C PHE A 220 -3.13 5.22 -8.75
N LEU A 221 -2.79 5.81 -7.60
CA LEU A 221 -3.62 6.79 -6.89
C LEU A 221 -3.63 8.17 -7.56
N GLU A 222 -2.55 8.51 -8.24
CA GLU A 222 -2.35 9.77 -8.96
C GLU A 222 -1.95 9.47 -10.40
N THR A 223 -1.92 10.48 -11.28
CA THR A 223 -1.49 10.29 -12.67
C THR A 223 0.02 10.06 -12.80
N LYS A 224 0.79 10.41 -11.75
CA LYS A 224 2.23 10.22 -11.67
C LYS A 224 2.59 9.32 -10.49
N GLU A 225 3.69 8.60 -10.64
CA GLU A 225 4.35 7.86 -9.56
C GLU A 225 5.58 8.62 -9.03
N PRO A 226 6.09 8.30 -7.82
CA PRO A 226 7.19 9.05 -7.20
C PRO A 226 8.46 9.12 -8.06
N THR A 227 8.71 8.09 -8.85
CA THR A 227 9.82 8.01 -9.82
C THR A 227 9.77 9.11 -10.88
N GLU A 228 8.57 9.52 -11.30
CA GLU A 228 8.34 10.60 -12.28
C GLU A 228 8.57 12.01 -11.69
N VAL A 229 8.87 12.10 -10.39
CA VAL A 229 9.26 13.34 -9.70
C VAL A 229 10.66 13.28 -9.06
N GLY A 230 11.51 12.36 -9.55
CA GLY A 230 12.94 12.34 -9.26
C GLY A 230 13.39 11.33 -8.19
N VAL A 231 12.48 10.47 -7.71
CA VAL A 231 12.84 9.34 -6.82
C VAL A 231 13.67 8.31 -7.58
N ASP A 232 14.74 7.82 -6.97
CA ASP A 232 15.71 6.92 -7.63
C ASP A 232 15.28 5.45 -7.58
N ILE A 233 14.65 5.03 -6.47
CA ILE A 233 14.20 3.65 -6.22
C ILE A 233 12.84 3.67 -5.53
N LEU A 234 11.97 2.78 -5.99
CA LEU A 234 10.61 2.59 -5.51
C LEU A 234 10.40 1.11 -5.23
N ALA A 235 9.75 0.75 -4.13
CA ALA A 235 9.43 -0.64 -3.82
C ALA A 235 8.04 -0.78 -3.21
N GLY A 236 7.44 -1.96 -3.40
CA GLY A 236 6.14 -2.30 -2.85
C GLY A 236 5.78 -3.77 -2.99
N SER A 237 4.55 -4.09 -2.64
CA SER A 237 4.01 -5.46 -2.58
C SER A 237 3.07 -5.74 -3.75
N LEU A 238 3.13 -6.95 -4.32
CA LEU A 238 2.21 -7.35 -5.38
C LEU A 238 0.86 -7.80 -4.86
N ILE A 239 0.74 -8.24 -3.60
CA ILE A 239 -0.58 -8.54 -3.00
C ILE A 239 -1.34 -7.28 -2.55
N LYS A 240 -0.87 -6.10 -2.98
CA LYS A 240 -1.51 -4.78 -2.81
C LYS A 240 -1.98 -4.26 -4.17
N ASN A 241 -2.06 -2.94 -4.32
CA ASN A 241 -2.52 -2.23 -5.50
C ASN A 241 -2.02 -2.81 -6.84
N PRO A 242 -0.70 -2.99 -7.09
CA PRO A 242 -0.21 -3.31 -8.43
C PRO A 242 -0.47 -4.75 -8.87
N GLY A 243 -0.92 -5.64 -7.97
CA GLY A 243 -1.33 -6.98 -8.35
C GLY A 243 -2.83 -7.13 -8.62
N GLY A 244 -3.63 -6.07 -8.45
CA GLY A 244 -5.04 -6.04 -8.86
C GLY A 244 -5.90 -7.18 -8.31
N GLY A 245 -5.55 -7.71 -7.12
CA GLY A 245 -6.24 -8.86 -6.51
C GLY A 245 -5.97 -10.23 -7.17
N LEU A 246 -5.06 -10.30 -8.15
CA LEU A 246 -4.73 -11.54 -8.89
C LEU A 246 -3.33 -12.07 -8.58
N ALA A 247 -2.38 -11.21 -8.21
CA ALA A 247 -1.06 -11.66 -7.81
C ALA A 247 -1.14 -12.47 -6.50
N LEU A 248 -0.69 -13.73 -6.54
CA LEU A 248 -0.78 -14.63 -5.38
C LEU A 248 0.24 -14.32 -4.28
N SER A 249 1.36 -13.71 -4.66
CA SER A 249 2.46 -13.30 -3.79
C SER A 249 3.37 -12.36 -4.57
N GLY A 250 4.47 -11.93 -3.94
CA GLY A 250 5.55 -11.22 -4.61
C GLY A 250 5.68 -9.76 -4.19
N GLY A 251 6.73 -9.16 -4.70
CA GLY A 251 7.06 -7.75 -4.54
C GLY A 251 7.66 -7.20 -5.82
N TYR A 252 7.69 -5.88 -5.90
CA TYR A 252 8.32 -5.16 -6.99
C TYR A 252 9.30 -4.11 -6.45
N ILE A 253 10.35 -3.87 -7.23
CA ILE A 253 11.34 -2.83 -7.01
C ILE A 253 11.62 -2.22 -8.38
N VAL A 254 11.45 -0.92 -8.55
CA VAL A 254 11.66 -0.23 -9.84
C VAL A 254 12.56 0.98 -9.60
N GLY A 255 13.44 1.31 -10.55
CA GLY A 255 14.29 2.48 -10.41
C GLY A 255 15.45 2.55 -11.41
N LYS A 256 16.51 3.24 -11.02
CA LYS A 256 17.73 3.36 -11.83
C LYS A 256 18.42 2.00 -11.98
N ARG A 257 18.91 1.70 -13.19
CA ARG A 257 19.46 0.38 -13.55
C ARG A 257 20.59 -0.06 -12.64
N HIS A 258 21.55 0.83 -12.39
CA HIS A 258 22.70 0.51 -11.54
C HIS A 258 22.31 0.23 -10.07
N LEU A 259 21.19 0.79 -9.58
CA LEU A 259 20.69 0.51 -8.24
C LEU A 259 19.93 -0.82 -8.21
N ILE A 260 19.12 -1.10 -9.23
CA ILE A 260 18.45 -2.40 -9.42
C ILE A 260 19.46 -3.54 -9.49
N GLU A 261 20.56 -3.36 -10.21
CA GLU A 261 21.65 -4.32 -10.30
C GLU A 261 22.22 -4.67 -8.91
N LEU A 262 22.55 -3.65 -8.10
CA LEU A 262 23.06 -3.84 -6.74
C LEU A 262 22.07 -4.59 -5.84
N ILE A 263 20.79 -4.27 -5.94
CA ILE A 263 19.72 -4.93 -5.18
C ILE A 263 19.57 -6.38 -5.62
N SER A 264 19.72 -6.66 -6.92
CA SER A 264 19.60 -8.02 -7.46
C SER A 264 20.64 -8.98 -6.86
N TYR A 265 21.81 -8.49 -6.48
CA TYR A 265 22.83 -9.31 -5.80
C TYR A 265 22.43 -9.76 -4.40
N LYS A 266 21.53 -9.02 -3.73
CA LYS A 266 20.93 -9.43 -2.46
C LYS A 266 19.74 -10.36 -2.64
N LEU A 267 19.00 -10.19 -3.74
CA LEU A 267 17.93 -11.12 -4.09
C LEU A 267 18.48 -12.52 -4.38
N THR A 268 19.64 -12.60 -5.04
CA THR A 268 20.27 -13.86 -5.44
C THR A 268 21.73 -13.96 -4.97
N SER A 269 22.69 -13.47 -5.76
CA SER A 269 24.12 -13.46 -5.48
C SER A 269 24.87 -12.57 -6.49
N PRO A 270 26.03 -11.98 -6.13
CA PRO A 270 26.94 -11.34 -7.09
C PRO A 270 27.30 -12.28 -8.25
N GLY A 271 27.27 -11.74 -9.48
CA GLY A 271 27.50 -12.51 -10.71
C GLY A 271 26.27 -13.26 -11.25
N ILE A 272 25.24 -13.49 -10.44
CA ILE A 272 23.94 -14.02 -10.89
C ILE A 272 22.94 -12.87 -11.08
N GLY A 273 22.80 -12.01 -10.07
CA GLY A 273 21.85 -10.89 -10.11
C GLY A 273 20.41 -11.32 -10.46
N LYS A 274 19.73 -10.56 -11.30
CA LYS A 274 18.33 -10.83 -11.68
C LYS A 274 18.15 -11.87 -12.80
N GLU A 275 19.24 -12.47 -13.32
CA GLU A 275 19.19 -13.44 -14.43
C GLU A 275 18.55 -14.78 -14.07
N CYS A 276 18.63 -15.18 -12.80
CA CYS A 276 18.02 -16.40 -12.25
C CYS A 276 16.81 -16.08 -11.37
N GLY A 277 15.93 -17.07 -11.22
CA GLY A 277 14.76 -17.00 -10.36
C GLY A 277 13.49 -17.38 -11.12
N LEU A 278 12.81 -18.40 -10.61
CA LEU A 278 11.58 -18.92 -11.19
C LEU A 278 10.38 -18.03 -10.86
N THR A 279 9.45 -18.01 -11.81
CA THR A 279 8.16 -17.31 -11.70
C THR A 279 7.02 -18.24 -11.27
N PHE A 280 7.28 -19.56 -11.18
CA PHE A 280 6.32 -20.59 -10.77
C PHE A 280 4.98 -20.56 -11.55
N GLY A 281 5.03 -20.14 -12.83
CA GLY A 281 3.82 -20.02 -13.66
C GLY A 281 2.92 -18.83 -13.31
N LEU A 282 3.39 -17.90 -12.49
CA LEU A 282 2.60 -16.75 -12.01
C LEU A 282 2.67 -15.53 -12.95
N ASN A 283 3.43 -15.60 -14.04
CA ASN A 283 3.54 -14.51 -15.01
C ASN A 283 2.16 -14.01 -15.46
N ARG A 284 1.25 -14.92 -15.83
CA ARG A 284 -0.11 -14.57 -16.29
C ARG A 284 -0.88 -13.76 -15.26
N SER A 285 -0.92 -14.22 -14.01
CA SER A 285 -1.69 -13.53 -12.96
C SER A 285 -1.05 -12.19 -12.58
N MET A 286 0.27 -12.07 -12.63
CA MET A 286 0.99 -10.81 -12.41
C MET A 286 0.72 -9.80 -13.54
N PHE A 287 0.74 -10.22 -14.81
CA PHE A 287 0.37 -9.37 -15.94
C PHE A 287 -1.10 -8.91 -15.88
N GLN A 288 -2.02 -9.85 -15.65
CA GLN A 288 -3.44 -9.54 -15.52
C GLN A 288 -3.72 -8.65 -14.30
N GLY A 289 -3.03 -8.91 -13.19
CA GLY A 289 -3.08 -8.09 -11.99
C GLY A 289 -2.67 -6.64 -12.26
N LEU A 290 -1.53 -6.44 -12.93
CA LEU A 290 -1.09 -5.10 -13.34
C LEU A 290 -2.09 -4.43 -14.29
N PHE A 291 -2.65 -5.18 -15.24
CA PHE A 291 -3.66 -4.65 -16.17
C PHE A 291 -4.92 -4.15 -15.45
N LEU A 292 -5.38 -4.88 -14.41
CA LEU A 292 -6.57 -4.52 -13.63
C LEU A 292 -6.27 -3.55 -12.47
N ALA A 293 -5.01 -3.36 -12.10
CA ALA A 293 -4.62 -2.58 -10.93
C ALA A 293 -5.21 -1.15 -10.93
N PRO A 294 -5.16 -0.35 -12.02
CA PRO A 294 -5.80 0.97 -12.04
C PRO A 294 -7.29 0.92 -11.73
N HIS A 295 -8.00 -0.09 -12.25
CA HIS A 295 -9.42 -0.27 -12.02
C HIS A 295 -9.71 -0.59 -10.56
N VAL A 296 -9.11 -1.65 -10.05
CA VAL A 296 -9.30 -2.14 -8.69
C VAL A 296 -8.92 -1.08 -7.64
N VAL A 297 -7.84 -0.34 -7.89
CA VAL A 297 -7.45 0.80 -7.04
C VAL A 297 -8.54 1.87 -7.03
N GLY A 298 -9.10 2.22 -8.19
CA GLY A 298 -10.23 3.16 -8.27
C GLY A 298 -11.44 2.71 -7.44
N GLU A 299 -11.79 1.43 -7.51
CA GLU A 299 -12.89 0.85 -6.74
C GLU A 299 -12.62 0.88 -5.22
N ALA A 300 -11.41 0.54 -4.79
CA ALA A 300 -10.97 0.63 -3.40
C ALA A 300 -11.02 2.07 -2.86
N ILE A 301 -10.57 3.07 -3.64
CA ILE A 301 -10.64 4.48 -3.23
C ILE A 301 -12.10 4.93 -3.10
N LYS A 302 -12.98 4.57 -4.04
CA LYS A 302 -14.42 4.90 -3.94
C LYS A 302 -15.02 4.32 -2.67
N GLY A 303 -14.66 3.09 -2.32
CA GLY A 303 -15.02 2.44 -1.06
C GLY A 303 -14.53 3.22 0.17
N ALA A 304 -13.25 3.61 0.19
CA ALA A 304 -12.66 4.43 1.25
C ALA A 304 -13.35 5.80 1.40
N VAL A 305 -13.65 6.47 0.29
CA VAL A 305 -14.38 7.75 0.26
C VAL A 305 -15.80 7.60 0.79
N PHE A 306 -16.52 6.56 0.36
CA PHE A 306 -17.84 6.23 0.88
C PHE A 306 -17.81 5.96 2.38
N CYS A 307 -16.86 5.14 2.84
CA CYS A 307 -16.66 4.84 4.25
C CYS A 307 -16.36 6.11 5.08
N SER A 308 -15.49 6.98 4.57
CA SER A 308 -15.21 8.30 5.17
C SER A 308 -16.50 9.12 5.37
N LYS A 309 -17.31 9.25 4.32
CA LYS A 309 -18.54 10.05 4.35
C LYS A 309 -19.60 9.43 5.26
N LEU A 310 -19.75 8.11 5.23
CA LEU A 310 -20.68 7.36 6.06
C LEU A 310 -20.39 7.58 7.55
N PHE A 311 -19.13 7.46 7.96
CA PHE A 311 -18.73 7.61 9.36
C PHE A 311 -18.67 9.07 9.81
N GLU A 312 -18.30 10.03 8.93
CA GLU A 312 -18.41 11.46 9.23
C GLU A 312 -19.87 11.86 9.50
N ASN A 313 -20.83 11.36 8.72
CA ASN A 313 -22.27 11.59 8.93
C ASN A 313 -22.80 11.01 10.25
N GLU A 314 -22.13 10.01 10.82
CA GLU A 314 -22.46 9.42 12.14
C GLU A 314 -21.68 10.10 13.28
N GLY A 315 -20.91 11.15 12.99
CA GLY A 315 -20.21 11.99 13.97
C GLY A 315 -18.81 11.52 14.34
N TYR A 316 -18.23 10.55 13.62
CA TYR A 316 -16.86 10.09 13.86
C TYR A 316 -15.84 11.01 13.18
N GLU A 317 -14.68 11.20 13.83
CA GLU A 317 -13.56 11.85 13.19
C GLU A 317 -12.88 10.87 12.22
N VAL A 318 -12.76 11.28 10.96
CA VAL A 318 -12.20 10.47 9.88
C VAL A 318 -10.97 11.14 9.27
N LYS A 319 -10.04 10.32 8.77
CA LYS A 319 -8.86 10.80 8.05
C LYS A 319 -8.49 9.84 6.91
N PRO A 320 -8.31 10.33 5.68
CA PRO A 320 -8.71 11.66 5.19
C PRO A 320 -10.25 11.79 5.13
N LYS A 321 -10.73 13.03 4.94
CA LYS A 321 -12.15 13.30 4.65
C LYS A 321 -12.50 12.88 3.22
N TYR A 322 -13.79 12.76 2.93
CA TYR A 322 -14.30 12.33 1.62
C TYR A 322 -13.93 13.26 0.45
N ASN A 323 -13.69 14.54 0.73
CA ASN A 323 -13.37 15.57 -0.26
C ASN A 323 -11.89 16.01 -0.25
N GLU A 324 -11.03 15.29 0.46
CA GLU A 324 -9.60 15.55 0.49
C GLU A 324 -8.85 14.64 -0.48
N ASP A 325 -7.76 15.17 -1.04
CA ASP A 325 -6.86 14.39 -1.91
C ASP A 325 -6.29 13.18 -1.17
N ARG A 326 -6.08 12.09 -1.90
CA ARG A 326 -5.57 10.81 -1.40
C ARG A 326 -4.26 10.45 -2.07
N SER A 327 -3.38 9.82 -1.31
CA SER A 327 -2.09 9.27 -1.79
C SER A 327 -1.86 7.83 -1.30
N ASP A 328 -2.88 7.23 -0.70
CA ASP A 328 -3.03 5.80 -0.45
C ASP A 328 -4.52 5.40 -0.43
N ILE A 329 -4.80 4.09 -0.35
CA ILE A 329 -6.17 3.54 -0.27
C ILE A 329 -6.73 3.48 1.16
N ILE A 330 -5.97 3.96 2.16
CA ILE A 330 -6.31 3.77 3.57
C ILE A 330 -7.35 4.79 4.02
N GLN A 331 -8.34 4.32 4.79
CA GLN A 331 -9.30 5.16 5.48
C GLN A 331 -9.24 4.93 6.99
N ALA A 332 -8.74 5.93 7.73
CA ALA A 332 -8.73 5.89 9.18
C ALA A 332 -10.01 6.47 9.77
N ILE A 333 -10.54 5.83 10.80
CA ILE A 333 -11.73 6.24 11.55
C ILE A 333 -11.41 6.17 13.04
N LYS A 334 -11.51 7.28 13.74
CA LYS A 334 -11.28 7.35 15.19
C LYS A 334 -12.57 6.97 15.91
N LEU A 335 -12.62 5.76 16.49
CA LEU A 335 -13.82 5.22 17.15
C LEU A 335 -13.87 5.55 18.64
N GLU A 336 -12.72 5.91 19.23
CA GLU A 336 -12.54 6.32 20.63
C GLU A 336 -12.87 5.23 21.68
N ASP A 337 -13.22 4.03 21.23
CA ASP A 337 -13.69 2.94 22.07
C ASP A 337 -13.26 1.58 21.49
N GLU A 338 -12.75 0.71 22.36
CA GLU A 338 -12.27 -0.61 21.98
C GLU A 338 -13.40 -1.51 21.46
N GLU A 339 -14.56 -1.54 22.12
CA GLU A 339 -15.69 -2.38 21.69
C GLU A 339 -16.15 -2.00 20.29
N LYS A 340 -16.15 -0.71 19.95
CA LYS A 340 -16.45 -0.23 18.60
C LYS A 340 -15.42 -0.70 17.58
N VAL A 341 -14.12 -0.71 17.89
CA VAL A 341 -13.08 -1.27 17.00
C VAL A 341 -13.33 -2.75 16.73
N LEU A 342 -13.63 -3.52 17.78
CA LEU A 342 -13.95 -4.94 17.65
C LEU A 342 -15.21 -5.16 16.80
N ALA A 343 -16.27 -4.38 17.04
CA ALA A 343 -17.50 -4.46 16.26
C ALA A 343 -17.30 -4.04 14.79
N PHE A 344 -16.50 -3.01 14.54
CA PHE A 344 -16.15 -2.59 13.18
C PHE A 344 -15.48 -3.73 12.41
N CYS A 345 -14.41 -4.32 12.98
CA CYS A 345 -13.67 -5.40 12.34
C CYS A 345 -14.54 -6.65 12.14
N LYS A 346 -15.39 -7.00 13.13
CA LYS A 346 -16.36 -8.09 12.98
C LYS A 346 -17.33 -7.85 11.82
N GLY A 347 -17.82 -6.61 11.68
CA GLY A 347 -18.69 -6.23 10.56
C GLY A 347 -18.00 -6.36 9.21
N VAL A 348 -16.75 -5.88 9.09
CA VAL A 348 -15.96 -6.04 7.85
C VAL A 348 -15.71 -7.52 7.53
N GLN A 349 -15.34 -8.33 8.53
CA GLN A 349 -15.15 -9.78 8.33
C GLN A 349 -16.44 -10.47 7.89
N ALA A 350 -17.59 -10.10 8.48
CA ALA A 350 -18.90 -10.65 8.09
C ALA A 350 -19.35 -10.23 6.68
N ALA A 351 -18.72 -9.21 6.08
CA ALA A 351 -18.93 -8.82 4.69
C ALA A 351 -17.98 -9.53 3.71
N ALA A 352 -17.00 -10.27 4.21
CA ALA A 352 -15.99 -10.90 3.39
C ALA A 352 -16.54 -12.12 2.61
N PRO A 353 -16.03 -12.41 1.40
CA PRO A 353 -16.43 -13.60 0.64
C PRO A 353 -15.80 -14.89 1.19
N VAL A 354 -14.65 -14.79 1.85
CA VAL A 354 -13.89 -15.91 2.43
C VAL A 354 -13.86 -15.75 3.95
N ASP A 355 -14.00 -16.85 4.68
CA ASP A 355 -13.93 -16.88 6.15
C ASP A 355 -14.89 -15.91 6.87
N ALA A 356 -16.03 -15.58 6.25
CA ALA A 356 -17.02 -14.67 6.82
C ALA A 356 -17.58 -15.13 8.19
N PHE A 357 -17.54 -16.44 8.44
CA PHE A 357 -17.97 -17.07 9.69
C PHE A 357 -16.93 -16.98 10.81
N VAL A 358 -15.68 -16.63 10.49
CA VAL A 358 -14.59 -16.49 11.46
C VAL A 358 -14.72 -15.15 12.16
N THR A 359 -14.70 -15.14 13.49
CA THR A 359 -14.75 -13.90 14.27
C THR A 359 -13.32 -13.42 14.56
N PRO A 360 -12.93 -12.21 14.11
CA PRO A 360 -11.60 -11.69 14.40
C PRO A 360 -11.48 -11.32 15.88
N ILE A 361 -10.32 -11.62 16.45
CA ILE A 361 -9.95 -11.28 17.83
C ILE A 361 -8.58 -10.57 17.83
N PRO A 362 -8.32 -9.66 18.80
CA PRO A 362 -6.99 -9.12 18.99
C PRO A 362 -5.97 -10.21 19.27
N TRP A 363 -4.78 -10.11 18.69
CA TRP A 363 -3.68 -11.02 18.97
C TRP A 363 -2.32 -10.32 18.88
N ASP A 364 -1.33 -10.87 19.59
CA ASP A 364 0.05 -10.37 19.61
C ASP A 364 0.77 -10.75 18.31
N MET A 365 0.69 -9.85 17.32
CA MET A 365 1.31 -10.08 16.01
C MET A 365 2.82 -9.76 16.04
N PRO A 366 3.69 -10.66 15.55
CA PRO A 366 5.12 -10.40 15.46
C PRO A 366 5.43 -9.09 14.69
N GLY A 367 6.26 -8.24 15.29
CA GLY A 367 6.67 -6.95 14.73
C GLY A 367 5.81 -5.75 15.16
N TYR A 368 4.77 -5.96 15.99
CA TYR A 368 3.94 -4.88 16.52
C TYR A 368 4.05 -4.76 18.04
N ASP A 369 4.00 -3.53 18.54
CA ASP A 369 4.14 -3.23 19.98
C ASP A 369 2.85 -3.47 20.79
N ASN A 370 1.70 -3.61 20.12
CA ASN A 370 0.38 -3.75 20.76
C ASN A 370 -0.41 -4.86 20.06
N PRO A 371 -1.37 -5.53 20.73
CA PRO A 371 -2.27 -6.46 20.08
C PRO A 371 -2.96 -5.80 18.89
N VAL A 372 -3.06 -6.52 17.77
CA VAL A 372 -3.71 -6.04 16.56
C VAL A 372 -4.92 -6.94 16.28
N ILE A 373 -6.06 -6.32 15.95
CA ILE A 373 -7.18 -7.03 15.35
C ILE A 373 -7.15 -6.83 13.84
N MET A 374 -7.45 -7.89 13.08
CA MET A 374 -7.57 -7.82 11.62
C MET A 374 -8.80 -8.58 11.13
N ALA A 375 -9.58 -7.93 10.27
CA ALA A 375 -10.56 -8.53 9.39
C ALA A 375 -9.93 -8.66 8.00
N ALA A 376 -9.75 -9.89 7.53
CA ALA A 376 -8.96 -10.21 6.34
C ALA A 376 -9.48 -11.46 5.60
N GLY A 377 -10.79 -11.53 5.35
CA GLY A 377 -11.43 -12.60 4.59
C GLY A 377 -11.21 -12.50 3.07
N ALA A 378 -9.94 -12.56 2.65
CA ALA A 378 -9.49 -12.36 1.28
C ALA A 378 -9.29 -13.70 0.53
N PHE A 379 -9.40 -13.68 -0.80
CA PHE A 379 -9.01 -14.81 -1.66
C PHE A 379 -7.51 -15.07 -1.60
N ILE A 380 -6.71 -14.01 -1.56
CA ILE A 380 -5.26 -14.07 -1.34
C ILE A 380 -4.98 -13.70 0.12
N GLN A 381 -4.41 -14.64 0.87
CA GLN A 381 -4.14 -14.45 2.29
C GLN A 381 -3.27 -13.19 2.53
N GLY A 382 -3.79 -12.26 3.34
CA GLY A 382 -3.10 -11.01 3.67
C GLY A 382 -3.10 -9.96 2.55
N SER A 383 -3.83 -10.17 1.46
CA SER A 383 -4.03 -9.13 0.45
C SER A 383 -4.83 -7.97 1.04
N SER A 384 -4.30 -6.77 0.85
CA SER A 384 -4.88 -5.52 1.38
C SER A 384 -5.39 -4.60 0.25
N ILE A 385 -5.38 -5.09 -0.99
CA ILE A 385 -6.20 -4.52 -2.06
C ILE A 385 -7.60 -5.13 -2.08
N GLU A 386 -7.76 -6.34 -1.52
CA GLU A 386 -9.06 -6.89 -1.13
C GLU A 386 -9.59 -6.18 0.12
N LEU A 387 -10.91 -6.23 0.34
CA LEU A 387 -11.55 -5.57 1.48
C LEU A 387 -10.98 -6.10 2.80
N SER A 388 -10.41 -5.21 3.59
CA SER A 388 -9.88 -5.53 4.92
C SER A 388 -10.03 -4.36 5.88
N ALA A 389 -9.94 -4.67 7.17
CA ALA A 389 -9.77 -3.64 8.19
C ALA A 389 -8.91 -4.14 9.34
N ASP A 390 -8.10 -3.26 9.90
CA ASP A 390 -7.24 -3.60 11.02
C ASP A 390 -6.99 -2.41 11.95
N ALA A 391 -6.63 -2.72 13.19
CA ALA A 391 -6.39 -1.72 14.20
C ALA A 391 -5.46 -2.25 15.30
N PRO A 392 -4.45 -1.46 15.72
CA PRO A 392 -3.82 -1.71 17.01
C PRO A 392 -4.82 -1.39 18.14
N ILE A 393 -4.95 -2.28 19.11
CA ILE A 393 -5.82 -2.09 20.27
C ILE A 393 -5.14 -1.16 21.27
N LYS A 394 -5.25 0.14 21.00
CA LYS A 394 -4.77 1.22 21.87
C LYS A 394 -5.52 2.53 21.63
N PRO A 395 -5.60 3.42 22.63
CA PRO A 395 -6.13 4.77 22.42
C PRO A 395 -5.40 5.53 21.29
N PRO A 396 -6.11 6.33 20.47
CA PRO A 396 -7.54 6.67 20.57
C PRO A 396 -8.45 5.72 19.76
N TYR A 397 -8.08 4.42 19.65
CA TYR A 397 -8.88 3.36 19.04
C TYR A 397 -9.28 3.70 17.60
N ILE A 398 -8.26 3.77 16.74
CA ILE A 398 -8.41 4.09 15.32
C ILE A 398 -8.42 2.78 14.54
N VAL A 399 -9.45 2.60 13.72
CA VAL A 399 -9.50 1.51 12.74
C VAL A 399 -9.10 2.02 11.37
N TYR A 400 -8.39 1.17 10.62
CA TYR A 400 -7.95 1.41 9.26
C TYR A 400 -8.73 0.48 8.35
N PHE A 401 -9.49 1.06 7.44
CA PHE A 401 -10.31 0.39 6.44
C PHE A 401 -9.66 0.58 5.07
N GLN A 402 -9.50 -0.49 4.30
CA GLN A 402 -8.89 -0.41 2.98
C GLN A 402 -9.39 -1.51 2.04
N GLY A 403 -9.10 -1.31 0.76
CA GLY A 403 -9.32 -2.30 -0.28
C GLY A 403 -10.80 -2.51 -0.65
N GLY A 404 -10.98 -3.46 -1.56
CA GLY A 404 -12.23 -3.78 -2.21
C GLY A 404 -12.00 -3.96 -3.69
N LEU A 405 -12.10 -5.21 -4.17
CA LEU A 405 -11.93 -5.53 -5.59
C LEU A 405 -13.02 -4.89 -6.47
N THR A 406 -14.16 -4.60 -5.85
CA THR A 406 -15.30 -3.87 -6.43
C THR A 406 -15.79 -2.85 -5.42
N TYR A 407 -16.33 -1.74 -5.90
CA TYR A 407 -16.90 -0.71 -5.03
C TYR A 407 -18.07 -1.26 -4.22
N GLU A 408 -18.91 -2.10 -4.82
CA GLU A 408 -20.08 -2.71 -4.19
C GLU A 408 -19.67 -3.52 -2.95
N HIS A 409 -18.60 -4.31 -3.05
CA HIS A 409 -18.10 -5.09 -1.92
C HIS A 409 -17.52 -4.20 -0.82
N SER A 410 -16.75 -3.17 -1.19
CA SER A 410 -16.20 -2.22 -0.20
C SER A 410 -17.31 -1.45 0.53
N LYS A 411 -18.33 -0.99 -0.22
CA LYS A 411 -19.55 -0.36 0.32
C LYS A 411 -20.26 -1.29 1.30
N LEU A 412 -20.47 -2.56 0.94
CA LEU A 412 -21.06 -3.56 1.84
C LEU A 412 -20.26 -3.71 3.14
N GLY A 413 -18.93 -3.74 3.04
CA GLY A 413 -18.02 -3.75 4.18
C GLY A 413 -18.24 -2.58 5.14
N ALA A 414 -18.27 -1.35 4.61
CA ALA A 414 -18.51 -0.15 5.41
C ALA A 414 -19.91 -0.15 6.07
N LEU A 415 -20.94 -0.60 5.36
CA LEU A 415 -22.31 -0.71 5.88
C LEU A 415 -22.41 -1.74 7.01
N LYS A 416 -21.84 -2.93 6.82
CA LYS A 416 -21.80 -3.98 7.86
C LYS A 416 -21.01 -3.54 9.09
N ALA A 417 -19.91 -2.82 8.90
CA ALA A 417 -19.14 -2.24 10.00
C ALA A 417 -19.96 -1.26 10.84
N LEU A 418 -20.68 -0.34 10.19
CA LEU A 418 -21.56 0.60 10.90
C LEU A 418 -22.74 -0.11 11.58
N GLN A 419 -23.38 -1.08 10.92
CA GLN A 419 -24.46 -1.88 11.49
C GLN A 419 -24.01 -2.56 12.80
N ASN A 420 -22.85 -3.22 12.79
CA ASN A 420 -22.32 -3.90 13.98
C ASN A 420 -22.05 -2.93 15.14
N ILE A 421 -21.57 -1.71 14.86
CA ILE A 421 -21.41 -0.67 15.88
C ILE A 421 -22.77 -0.23 16.45
N LYS A 422 -23.81 -0.10 15.61
CA LYS A 422 -25.17 0.25 16.08
C LYS A 422 -25.78 -0.85 16.93
N ASP A 423 -25.51 -2.10 16.63
CA ASP A 423 -26.00 -3.24 17.42
C ASP A 423 -25.42 -3.28 18.85
N LEU A 424 -24.22 -2.73 19.08
CA LEU A 424 -23.67 -2.57 20.44
C LEU A 424 -24.57 -1.67 21.30
N LYS A 425 -25.11 -0.58 20.73
CA LYS A 425 -25.96 0.38 21.45
C LYS A 425 -27.31 -0.21 21.86
N ARG A 426 -27.75 -1.30 21.22
CA ARG A 426 -29.02 -1.99 21.51
C ARG A 426 -28.89 -3.04 22.60
N ARG A 427 -27.67 -3.49 22.88
CA ARG A 427 -27.37 -4.51 23.91
C ARG A 427 -27.07 -3.89 25.29
N LYS A 428 -26.85 -2.58 25.35
CA LYS A 428 -26.76 -1.77 26.56
C LYS A 428 -28.12 -1.13 26.81
#